data_AF-A0AAV4AK60-F1
#
_entry.id   AF-A0AAV4AK60-F1
#
_cell.length_a   1.000
_cell.length_b   1.000
_cell.length_c   1.000
_cell.angle_alpha   90.00
_cell.angle_beta   90.00
_cell.angle_gamma   90.00
#
_symmetry.space_group_name_H-M   'P 1'
#
loop_
_entity.id
_entity.type
_entity.pdbx_description
1 polymer ?
#
loop_
_entity_poly.entity_id
_entity_poly.type
_entity_poly.pdbx_seq_one_letter_code
_entity_poly.pdbx_strand_id
1 'polypeptide(L)'
;MAKQTERYQAKINFQKIKTILTNKHIFIETRKKALQCYIEPVLMYGCEAWTISKQIQNKLEATEMWFLRRMLRVPWTAKKTNERVLNEANKRRSLVRTIRKINMNTKIKVMRTCEW
;
A
#
# COMPACT_ATOMS: atom_id res chain seq x y z
N MET A 1 18.60 2.09 1.38
CA MET A 1 18.28 1.71 2.77
C MET A 1 16.88 2.15 3.20
N ALA A 2 16.44 3.40 2.95
CA ALA A 2 15.09 3.90 3.29
C ALA A 2 13.92 2.96 2.90
N LYS A 3 13.95 2.42 1.67
CA LYS A 3 12.90 1.54 1.11
C LYS A 3 12.62 0.25 1.88
N GLN A 4 13.66 -0.33 2.49
CA GLN A 4 13.50 -1.52 3.33
C GLN A 4 12.94 -1.14 4.70
N THR A 5 13.34 0.03 5.19
CA THR A 5 12.88 0.60 6.47
C THR A 5 11.39 0.92 6.42
N GLU A 6 10.87 1.57 5.37
CA GLU A 6 9.42 1.87 5.29
C GLU A 6 8.58 0.60 5.25
N ARG A 7 9.01 -0.42 4.51
CA ARG A 7 8.34 -1.72 4.50
C ARG A 7 8.36 -2.37 5.88
N TYR A 8 9.47 -2.27 6.60
CA TYR A 8 9.59 -2.77 7.97
C TYR A 8 8.66 -2.02 8.93
N GLN A 9 8.64 -0.68 8.86
CA GLN A 9 7.74 0.16 9.64
C GLN A 9 6.26 -0.11 9.33
N ALA A 10 5.90 -0.29 8.06
CA ALA A 10 4.56 -0.65 7.64
C ALA A 10 4.12 -2.00 8.24
N LYS A 11 5.03 -2.97 8.34
CA LYS A 11 4.75 -4.25 9.02
C LYS A 11 4.58 -4.09 10.52
N ILE A 12 5.40 -3.27 11.18
CA ILE A 12 5.23 -2.95 12.60
C ILE A 12 3.87 -2.31 12.84
N ASN A 13 3.52 -1.29 12.05
CA ASN A 13 2.23 -0.61 12.18
C ASN A 13 1.07 -1.56 11.93
N PHE A 14 1.17 -2.47 10.96
CA PHE A 14 0.17 -3.53 10.77
C PHE A 14 0.01 -4.41 12.02
N GLN A 15 1.10 -4.78 12.71
CA GLN A 15 0.99 -5.56 13.96
C GLN A 15 0.24 -4.79 15.04
N LYS A 16 0.48 -3.47 15.17
CA LYS A 16 -0.21 -2.62 16.15
C LYS A 16 -1.74 -2.61 15.96
N ILE A 17 -2.22 -2.58 14.72
CA ILE A 17 -3.66 -2.55 14.40
C ILE A 17 -4.23 -3.91 13.98
N LYS A 18 -3.46 -5.00 14.15
CA LYS A 18 -3.81 -6.33 13.65
C LYS A 18 -5.13 -6.88 14.19
N THR A 19 -5.43 -6.60 15.45
CA THR A 19 -6.66 -7.05 16.12
C THR A 19 -7.89 -6.55 15.39
N ILE A 20 -7.89 -5.28 14.99
CA ILE A 20 -8.97 -4.64 14.21
C ILE A 20 -9.00 -5.18 12.79
N LEU A 21 -7.84 -5.27 12.12
CA LEU A 21 -7.75 -5.69 10.71
C LEU A 21 -8.09 -7.16 10.48
N THR A 22 -7.94 -8.03 11.48
CA THR A 22 -8.20 -9.48 11.33
C THR A 22 -9.55 -9.91 11.91
N ASN A 23 -10.29 -8.98 12.51
CA ASN A 23 -11.61 -9.24 13.08
C ASN A 23 -12.65 -9.48 11.96
N LYS A 24 -13.35 -10.63 12.03
CA LYS A 24 -14.37 -11.02 11.04
C LYS A 24 -15.70 -10.27 11.24
N HIS A 25 -15.98 -9.78 12.44
CA HIS A 25 -17.21 -9.05 12.77
C HIS A 25 -17.22 -7.63 12.20
N ILE A 26 -16.06 -7.11 11.78
CA ILE A 26 -15.93 -5.81 11.15
C ILE A 26 -16.04 -5.96 9.63
N PHE A 27 -16.87 -5.11 9.01
CA PHE A 27 -17.00 -5.03 7.56
C PHE A 27 -15.64 -4.87 6.88
N ILE A 28 -15.48 -5.57 5.74
CA ILE A 28 -14.23 -5.57 4.96
C ILE A 28 -13.86 -4.14 4.53
N GLU A 29 -14.86 -3.33 4.19
CA GLU A 29 -14.68 -1.93 3.81
C GLU A 29 -14.03 -1.09 4.91
N THR A 30 -14.47 -1.25 6.17
CA THR A 30 -13.89 -0.52 7.31
C THR A 30 -12.45 -0.93 7.56
N ARG A 31 -12.15 -2.23 7.47
CA ARG A 31 -10.78 -2.75 7.59
C ARG A 31 -9.88 -2.27 6.46
N LYS A 32 -10.41 -2.20 5.23
CA LYS A 32 -9.72 -1.64 4.07
C LYS A 32 -9.40 -0.16 4.29
N LYS A 33 -10.38 0.65 4.73
CA LYS A 33 -10.16 2.07 5.05
C LYS A 33 -9.08 2.24 6.12
N ALA A 34 -9.12 1.45 7.19
CA ALA A 34 -8.07 1.47 8.22
C ALA A 34 -6.69 1.13 7.64
N LEU A 35 -6.60 0.11 6.76
CA LEU A 35 -5.36 -0.22 6.07
C LEU A 35 -4.83 0.97 5.24
N GLN A 36 -5.73 1.62 4.49
CA GLN A 36 -5.41 2.79 3.67
C GLN A 36 -4.94 3.96 4.52
N CYS A 37 -5.57 4.23 5.67
CA CYS A 37 -5.19 5.36 6.52
C CYS A 37 -3.86 5.16 7.25
N TYR A 38 -3.59 3.95 7.77
CA TYR A 38 -2.43 3.73 8.65
C TYR A 38 -1.18 3.21 7.92
N ILE A 39 -1.35 2.49 6.81
CA ILE A 39 -0.26 1.74 6.19
C ILE A 39 0.13 2.35 4.84
N GLU A 40 -0.82 2.78 4.01
CA GLU A 40 -0.48 3.40 2.72
C GLU A 40 0.40 4.65 2.87
N PRO A 41 0.15 5.60 3.78
CA PRO A 41 1.03 6.77 3.95
C PRO A 41 2.48 6.39 4.26
N VAL A 42 2.69 5.33 5.05
CA VAL A 42 4.04 4.86 5.42
C VAL A 42 4.77 4.27 4.22
N LEU A 43 4.05 3.54 3.35
CA LEU A 43 4.61 3.01 2.10
C LEU A 43 4.86 4.11 1.06
N MET A 44 4.06 5.17 1.12
CA MET A 44 4.11 6.31 0.20
C MET A 44 5.10 7.39 0.66
N TYR A 45 5.54 7.34 1.91
CA TYR A 45 6.50 8.27 2.48
C TYR A 45 7.81 8.17 1.68
N GLY A 46 8.18 9.26 1.00
CA GLY A 46 9.34 9.30 0.11
C GLY A 46 9.05 9.03 -1.38
N CYS A 47 7.81 8.71 -1.77
CA CYS A 47 7.44 8.55 -3.18
C CYS A 47 7.63 9.84 -4.01
N GLU A 48 7.60 11.01 -3.37
CA GLU A 48 7.88 12.30 -3.98
C GLU A 48 9.33 12.43 -4.44
N ALA A 49 10.26 11.83 -3.68
CA ALA A 49 11.70 11.89 -3.92
C ALA A 49 12.23 10.67 -4.70
N TRP A 50 11.42 9.65 -4.94
CA TRP A 50 11.85 8.44 -5.64
C TRP A 50 11.50 8.46 -7.12
N THR A 51 12.45 8.07 -7.96
CA THR A 51 12.15 7.65 -9.32
C THR A 51 11.42 6.30 -9.27
N ILE A 52 10.18 6.26 -9.77
CA ILE A 52 9.33 5.06 -9.75
C ILE A 52 9.83 4.05 -10.80
N SER A 53 10.76 3.18 -10.40
CA SER A 53 11.19 2.06 -11.25
C SER A 53 10.20 0.89 -11.20
N LYS A 54 10.22 0.03 -12.22
CA LYS A 54 9.39 -1.20 -12.28
C LYS A 54 9.62 -2.11 -11.07
N GLN A 55 10.85 -2.17 -10.58
CA GLN A 55 11.20 -2.94 -9.38
C GLN A 55 10.51 -2.42 -8.12
N ILE A 56 10.37 -1.11 -7.97
CA ILE A 56 9.69 -0.49 -6.82
C ILE A 56 8.18 -0.75 -6.92
N GLN A 57 7.59 -0.61 -8.10
CA GLN A 57 6.18 -0.92 -8.34
C GLN A 57 5.88 -2.36 -7.92
N ASN A 58 6.67 -3.33 -8.39
CA ASN A 58 6.51 -4.74 -8.02
C ASN A 58 6.66 -4.99 -6.52
N LYS A 59 7.62 -4.32 -5.85
CA LYS A 59 7.80 -4.43 -4.39
C LYS A 59 6.62 -3.88 -3.62
N LEU A 60 6.05 -2.76 -4.06
CA LEU A 60 4.88 -2.15 -3.42
C LEU A 60 3.64 -3.03 -3.59
N GLU A 61 3.38 -3.52 -4.81
CA GLU A 61 2.28 -4.46 -5.07
C GLU A 61 2.40 -5.74 -4.24
N ALA A 62 3.61 -6.33 -4.15
CA ALA A 62 3.84 -7.49 -3.31
C ALA A 62 3.60 -7.21 -1.82
N THR A 63 3.93 -6.01 -1.36
CA THR A 63 3.74 -5.60 0.03
C THR A 63 2.26 -5.35 0.32
N GLU A 64 1.53 -4.73 -0.59
CA GLU A 64 0.07 -4.58 -0.53
C GLU A 64 -0.64 -5.95 -0.48
N MET A 65 -0.24 -6.89 -1.34
CA MET A 65 -0.78 -8.25 -1.34
C MET A 65 -0.54 -8.97 -0.01
N TRP A 66 0.63 -8.77 0.60
CA TRP A 66 0.94 -9.34 1.91
C TRP A 66 -0.05 -8.85 2.98
N PHE A 67 -0.35 -7.55 3.00
CA PHE A 67 -1.31 -6.98 3.94
C PHE A 67 -2.75 -7.48 3.71
N LEU A 68 -3.21 -7.51 2.46
CA LEU A 68 -4.56 -7.98 2.13
C LEU A 68 -4.76 -9.46 2.47
N ARG A 69 -3.78 -10.31 2.17
CA ARG A 69 -3.85 -11.74 2.52
C ARG A 69 -3.93 -11.95 4.03
N ARG A 70 -3.20 -11.15 4.81
CA ARG A 70 -3.24 -11.20 6.27
C ARG A 70 -4.57 -10.70 6.83
N MET A 71 -5.10 -9.60 6.30
CA MET A 71 -6.41 -9.04 6.66
C MET A 71 -7.54 -10.05 6.40
N LEU A 72 -7.51 -10.71 5.24
CA LEU A 72 -8.49 -11.73 4.84
C LEU A 72 -8.24 -13.12 5.47
N ARG A 73 -7.14 -13.29 6.23
CA ARG A 73 -6.71 -14.56 6.83
C ARG A 73 -6.62 -15.71 5.80
N VAL A 74 -6.18 -15.39 4.58
CA VAL A 74 -6.02 -16.39 3.51
C VAL A 74 -4.84 -17.30 3.87
N PRO A 75 -5.05 -18.61 4.05
CA PRO A 75 -3.95 -19.53 4.32
C PRO A 75 -3.08 -19.67 3.06
N TRP A 76 -1.80 -19.94 3.25
CA TRP A 76 -0.86 -20.12 2.14
C TRP A 76 -1.23 -21.35 1.28
N THR A 77 -1.87 -22.36 1.88
CA THR A 77 -2.34 -23.59 1.21
C THR A 77 -3.48 -23.35 0.23
N ALA A 78 -4.24 -22.27 0.37
CA ALA A 78 -5.40 -22.01 -0.49
C ALA A 78 -5.04 -21.69 -1.95
N LYS A 79 -3.74 -21.45 -2.26
CA LYS A 79 -3.23 -21.15 -3.61
C LYS A 79 -4.08 -20.11 -4.39
N LYS A 80 -4.72 -19.16 -3.68
CA LYS A 80 -5.57 -18.14 -4.30
C LYS A 80 -4.73 -17.18 -5.16
N THR A 81 -5.22 -16.86 -6.35
CA THR A 81 -4.64 -15.85 -7.24
C THR A 81 -4.72 -14.45 -6.62
N ASN A 82 -3.80 -13.56 -6.99
CA ASN A 82 -3.79 -12.18 -6.47
C ASN A 82 -5.05 -11.39 -6.85
N GLU A 83 -5.62 -11.67 -8.02
CA GLU A 83 -6.87 -11.05 -8.49
C GLU A 83 -8.05 -11.44 -7.62
N ARG A 84 -8.15 -12.72 -7.22
CA ARG A 84 -9.21 -13.18 -6.32
C ARG A 84 -9.12 -12.53 -4.94
N VAL A 85 -7.89 -12.36 -4.44
CA VAL A 85 -7.65 -11.63 -3.18
C VAL A 85 -8.07 -10.16 -3.28
N LEU A 86 -7.79 -9.50 -4.40
CA LEU A 86 -8.21 -8.12 -4.66
C LEU A 86 -9.73 -7.98 -4.73
N ASN A 87 -10.40 -8.91 -5.41
CA ASN A 87 -11.86 -8.94 -5.52
C ASN A 87 -12.51 -9.16 -4.15
N GLU A 88 -12.00 -10.10 -3.34
CA GLU A 88 -12.50 -10.35 -1.98
C GLU A 88 -12.26 -9.15 -1.04
N ALA A 89 -11.17 -8.40 -1.23
CA ALA A 89 -10.90 -7.17 -0.51
C ALA A 89 -11.66 -5.95 -1.07
N ASN A 90 -12.43 -6.12 -2.15
CA ASN A 90 -13.06 -5.04 -2.92
C ASN A 90 -12.10 -3.87 -3.19
N LYS A 91 -10.87 -4.22 -3.61
CA LYS A 91 -9.80 -3.25 -3.87
C LYS A 91 -9.36 -3.34 -5.32
N ARG A 92 -9.29 -2.18 -5.98
CA ARG A 92 -8.70 -2.04 -7.33
C ARG A 92 -7.22 -1.70 -7.20
N ARG A 93 -6.41 -2.10 -8.19
CA ARG A 93 -4.99 -1.70 -8.29
C ARG A 93 -4.88 -0.20 -8.61
N SER A 94 -5.04 0.66 -7.61
CA SER A 94 -4.94 2.12 -7.75
C SER A 94 -3.61 2.68 -7.26
N LEU A 95 -2.88 1.93 -6.43
CA LEU A 95 -1.72 2.44 -5.69
C LEU A 95 -0.61 2.95 -6.61
N VAL A 96 -0.24 2.20 -7.65
CA VAL A 96 0.75 2.64 -8.65
C VAL A 96 0.30 3.90 -9.39
N ARG A 97 -0.99 4.02 -9.72
CA ARG A 97 -1.55 5.21 -10.37
C ARG A 97 -1.48 6.43 -9.44
N THR A 98 -1.78 6.24 -8.16
CA THR A 98 -1.68 7.29 -7.14
C THR A 98 -0.24 7.78 -6.99
N ILE A 99 0.75 6.88 -6.93
CA ILE A 99 2.17 7.25 -6.83
C ILE A 99 2.62 8.06 -8.05
N ARG A 100 2.27 7.61 -9.27
CA ARG A 100 2.61 8.34 -10.50
C ARG A 100 2.01 9.75 -10.49
N LYS A 101 0.76 9.88 -10.03
CA LYS A 101 0.09 11.18 -9.90
C LYS A 101 0.81 12.09 -8.91
N ILE A 102 1.20 11.58 -7.75
CA ILE A 102 1.94 12.35 -6.74
C ILE A 102 3.27 12.82 -7.31
N ASN A 103 4.04 11.94 -7.94
CA ASN A 103 5.34 12.28 -8.52
C ASN A 103 5.25 13.31 -9.66
N MET A 104 4.20 13.22 -10.50
CA MET A 104 3.93 14.26 -11.51
C MET A 104 3.57 15.59 -10.87
N ASN A 105 2.70 15.58 -9.87
CA ASN A 105 2.24 16.80 -9.20
C ASN A 105 3.38 17.51 -8.47
N THR A 106 4.28 16.76 -7.82
CA THR A 106 5.46 17.32 -7.16
C THR A 106 6.40 17.97 -8.18
N LYS A 107 6.67 17.31 -9.31
CA LYS A 107 7.46 17.89 -10.40
C LYS A 107 6.84 19.18 -10.95
N ILE A 108 5.53 19.19 -11.20
CA ILE A 108 4.81 20.39 -11.67
C ILE A 108 4.93 21.52 -10.65
N LYS A 109 4.75 21.22 -9.36
CA LYS A 109 4.90 22.21 -8.28
C LYS A 109 6.31 22.80 -8.27
N VAL A 110 7.35 21.95 -8.36
CA VAL A 110 8.75 22.39 -8.42
C VAL A 110 8.99 23.28 -9.65
N MET A 111 8.51 22.90 -10.83
CA MET A 111 8.65 23.71 -12.05
C MET A 111 8.03 25.10 -11.90
N ARG A 112 6.81 25.20 -11.34
CA ARG A 112 6.14 26.49 -11.08
C ARG A 112 6.85 27.36 -10.04
N THR A 113 7.56 26.75 -9.08
CA THR A 113 8.29 27.49 -8.03
C THR A 113 9.71 27.85 -8.42
N CYS A 114 10.23 27.29 -9.51
CA CYS A 114 11.57 27.58 -10.05
C CYS A 114 11.54 28.61 -11.18
N GLU A 115 10.36 29.12 -11.56
CA GLU A 115 10.20 30.34 -12.36
C GLU A 115 10.42 31.55 -11.43
N TRP A 116 11.70 31.90 -11.23
CA TRP A 116 12.17 33.20 -10.70
C TRP A 116 12.98 33.90 -11.78
#